data_AF-A0A8S3GAX8-F1
#
_entry.id   AF-A0A8S3GAX8-F1
#
_cell.length_a   1.000
_cell.length_b   1.000
_cell.length_c   1.000
_cell.angle_alpha   90.00
_cell.angle_beta   90.00
_cell.angle_gamma   90.00
#
_symmetry.space_group_name_H-M   'P 1'
#
loop_
_entity.id
_entity.type
_entity.pdbx_description
1 polymer ?
#
loop_
_entity_poly.entity_id
_entity_poly.type
_entity_poly.pdbx_seq_one_letter_code
_entity_poly.pdbx_strand_id
1 'polypeptide(L)'
;MVKFVSAPYIKYLYSLYCHVAFLLLFTYLLLCDFFPLYDIPFDSCGILHGLENVADLKNVTKTESNHNNETNIKTAAPYGLQKHGQPSIEEYILFVWVSTLLFEELRQFVSGEVPSTYKKISTYLSPFWNKLDILAILLFYVGCVLRFLPSAECFCAARIVLSFDLTLWFIRSLEIFAAIRRLGPKLLMIGEM
;
A
#
# COMPACT_ATOMS: atom_id res chain seq x y z
N MET A 1 31.90 4.90 -22.51
CA MET A 1 30.50 4.88 -22.00
C MET A 1 30.39 4.27 -20.60
N VAL A 2 30.96 3.08 -20.34
CA VAL A 2 30.90 2.38 -19.03
C VAL A 2 31.42 3.22 -17.85
N LYS A 3 32.50 4.00 -18.05
CA LYS A 3 33.06 4.90 -17.01
C LYS A 3 32.12 6.05 -16.61
N PHE A 4 31.23 6.49 -17.52
CA PHE A 4 30.28 7.57 -17.26
C PHE A 4 29.13 7.06 -16.39
N VAL A 5 28.51 5.92 -16.76
CA VAL A 5 27.40 5.30 -16.01
C VAL A 5 27.83 4.86 -14.60
N SER A 6 29.11 4.55 -14.40
CA SER A 6 29.61 4.14 -13.08
C SER A 6 29.79 5.30 -12.08
N ALA A 7 29.67 6.56 -12.54
CA ALA A 7 29.82 7.73 -11.68
C ALA A 7 28.74 7.75 -10.57
N PRO A 8 29.11 8.10 -9.31
CA PRO A 8 28.19 8.04 -8.17
C PRO A 8 26.99 8.98 -8.33
N TYR A 9 27.20 10.15 -8.95
CA TYR A 9 26.13 11.10 -9.22
C TYR A 9 25.09 10.58 -10.21
N ILE A 10 25.52 9.86 -11.25
CA ILE A 10 24.60 9.30 -12.26
C ILE A 10 23.79 8.16 -11.66
N LYS A 11 24.41 7.31 -10.83
CA LYS A 11 23.70 6.26 -10.09
C LYS A 11 22.63 6.84 -9.18
N TYR A 12 22.96 7.91 -8.46
CA TYR A 12 22.00 8.62 -7.62
C TYR A 12 20.82 9.18 -8.43
N LEU A 13 21.08 9.83 -9.57
CA LEU A 13 20.04 10.41 -10.41
C LEU A 13 19.12 9.34 -11.02
N TYR A 14 19.68 8.21 -11.44
CA TYR A 14 18.89 7.07 -11.92
C TYR A 14 18.04 6.47 -10.81
N SER A 15 18.62 6.26 -9.61
CA SER A 15 17.90 5.77 -8.44
C SER A 15 16.73 6.69 -8.06
N LEU A 16 16.95 8.01 -8.10
CA LEU A 16 15.91 9.00 -7.84
C LEU A 16 14.79 8.92 -8.87
N TYR A 17 15.11 8.85 -10.17
CA TYR A 17 14.10 8.72 -11.22
C TYR A 17 13.27 7.43 -11.06
N CYS A 18 13.94 6.30 -10.82
CA CYS A 18 13.27 5.03 -10.56
C CYS A 18 12.36 5.10 -9.32
N HIS A 19 12.80 5.75 -8.24
CA HIS A 19 12.01 5.91 -7.02
C HIS A 19 10.76 6.75 -7.25
N VAL A 20 10.87 7.86 -7.98
CA VAL A 20 9.71 8.70 -8.34
C VAL A 20 8.75 7.93 -9.25
N ALA A 21 9.26 7.17 -10.23
CA ALA A 21 8.43 6.33 -11.09
C ALA A 21 7.69 5.24 -10.28
N PHE A 22 8.35 4.62 -9.31
CA PHE A 22 7.74 3.67 -8.38
C PHE A 22 6.58 4.30 -7.59
N LEU A 23 6.79 5.49 -7.01
CA LEU A 23 5.74 6.19 -6.26
C LEU A 23 4.54 6.56 -7.14
N LEU A 24 4.80 7.03 -8.36
CA LEU A 24 3.74 7.36 -9.32
C LEU A 24 2.96 6.11 -9.71
N LEU A 25 3.65 5.01 -10.01
CA LEU A 25 3.03 3.72 -10.31
C LEU A 25 2.17 3.25 -9.13
N PHE A 26 2.71 3.25 -7.91
CA PHE A 26 1.99 2.78 -6.73
C PHE A 26 0.75 3.66 -6.44
N THR A 27 0.90 4.98 -6.57
CA THR A 27 -0.21 5.93 -6.39
C THR A 27 -1.28 5.74 -7.48
N TYR A 28 -0.87 5.58 -8.74
CA TYR A 28 -1.78 5.29 -9.85
C TYR A 28 -2.56 4.01 -9.59
N LEU A 29 -1.88 2.95 -9.15
CA LEU A 29 -2.52 1.67 -8.83
C LEU A 29 -3.56 1.79 -7.72
N LEU A 30 -3.22 2.49 -6.64
CA LEU A 30 -4.10 2.64 -5.49
C LEU A 30 -5.34 3.51 -5.81
N LEU A 31 -5.18 4.52 -6.68
CA LEU A 31 -6.25 5.46 -7.03
C LEU A 31 -7.12 5.01 -8.21
N CYS A 32 -6.53 4.41 -9.25
CA CYS A 32 -7.21 4.15 -10.52
C CYS A 32 -7.50 2.66 -10.75
N ASP A 33 -6.60 1.76 -10.36
CA ASP A 33 -6.65 0.34 -10.73
C ASP A 33 -6.96 -0.62 -9.56
N PHE A 34 -7.28 -0.10 -8.37
CA PHE A 34 -7.60 -0.92 -7.20
C PHE A 34 -9.02 -1.51 -7.27
N PHE A 35 -9.19 -2.54 -8.10
CA PHE A 35 -10.45 -3.27 -8.26
C PHE A 35 -10.51 -4.54 -7.39
N PRO A 36 -11.70 -4.90 -6.84
CA PRO A 36 -11.89 -6.15 -6.12
C PRO A 36 -11.76 -7.35 -7.06
N LEU A 37 -11.04 -8.39 -6.62
CA LEU A 37 -10.80 -9.63 -7.38
C LEU A 37 -11.98 -10.61 -7.35
N TYR A 38 -13.04 -10.30 -6.59
CA TYR A 38 -14.22 -11.14 -6.40
C TYR A 38 -15.48 -10.30 -6.46
N ASP A 39 -16.62 -10.90 -6.81
CA ASP A 39 -17.93 -10.26 -6.72
C ASP A 39 -18.31 -10.14 -5.24
N ILE A 40 -17.99 -8.99 -4.65
CA ILE A 40 -18.25 -8.73 -3.24
C ILE A 40 -19.69 -8.21 -3.11
N PRO A 41 -20.58 -8.86 -2.33
CA PRO A 41 -21.87 -8.28 -2.02
C PRO A 41 -21.67 -6.96 -1.25
N PHE A 42 -22.35 -5.90 -1.69
CA PHE A 42 -22.20 -4.52 -1.22
C PHE A 42 -22.44 -4.32 0.28
N ASP A 43 -22.99 -5.34 0.95
CA ASP A 43 -23.53 -5.29 2.32
C ASP A 43 -22.50 -5.51 3.44
N SER A 44 -21.19 -5.43 3.14
CA SER A 44 -20.16 -5.95 4.06
C SER A 44 -18.89 -5.10 4.13
N CYS A 45 -18.99 -3.77 4.00
CA CYS A 45 -17.95 -2.88 4.54
C CYS A 45 -18.53 -2.25 5.81
N GLY A 46 -18.18 -2.81 6.98
CA GLY A 46 -18.79 -2.56 8.28
C GLY A 46 -18.77 -1.12 8.80
N ILE A 47 -18.14 -0.20 8.05
CA ILE A 47 -18.19 1.24 8.32
C ILE A 47 -19.57 1.83 7.94
N LEU A 48 -20.27 1.30 6.93
CA LEU A 48 -21.62 1.76 6.53
C LEU A 48 -22.74 1.09 7.34
N HIS A 49 -22.56 -0.15 7.78
CA HIS A 49 -23.53 -0.87 8.61
C HIS A 49 -23.82 -0.12 9.92
N GLY A 50 -22.85 0.64 10.46
CA GLY A 50 -23.06 1.50 11.62
C GLY A 50 -24.00 2.69 11.39
N LEU A 51 -24.14 3.17 10.15
CA LEU A 51 -25.07 4.24 9.78
C LEU A 51 -26.42 3.70 9.29
N GLU A 52 -26.42 2.53 8.65
CA GLU A 52 -27.64 1.86 8.20
C GLU A 52 -28.51 1.44 9.38
N ASN A 53 -27.92 0.93 10.47
CA ASN A 53 -28.66 0.65 11.72
C ASN A 53 -29.30 1.92 12.34
N VAL A 54 -28.72 3.11 12.14
CA VAL A 54 -29.28 4.39 12.62
C VAL A 54 -30.40 4.88 11.69
N ALA A 55 -30.30 4.61 10.39
CA ALA A 55 -31.37 4.89 9.43
C ALA A 55 -32.55 3.92 9.60
N ASP A 56 -32.30 2.64 9.88
CA ASP A 56 -33.32 1.63 10.12
C ASP A 56 -34.08 1.85 11.43
N LEU A 57 -33.42 2.29 12.50
CA LEU A 57 -34.11 2.74 13.72
C LEU A 57 -35.08 3.91 13.47
N LYS A 58 -34.85 4.71 12.42
CA LYS A 58 -35.73 5.81 12.02
C LYS A 58 -36.89 5.36 11.11
N ASN A 59 -36.75 4.20 10.46
CA ASN A 59 -37.75 3.62 9.56
C ASN A 59 -38.66 2.61 10.28
N VAL A 60 -38.14 1.92 11.31
CA VAL A 60 -38.89 0.97 12.15
C VAL A 60 -40.01 1.66 12.96
N THR A 61 -39.87 2.95 13.28
CA THR A 61 -40.93 3.73 13.95
C THR A 61 -42.04 4.23 13.02
N LYS A 62 -41.95 3.99 11.70
CA LYS A 62 -42.96 4.42 10.72
C LYS A 62 -43.70 3.31 9.98
N THR A 63 -43.30 2.04 10.15
CA THR A 63 -43.81 0.94 9.31
C THR A 63 -44.41 -0.19 10.14
N GLU A 64 -45.41 0.12 10.96
CA GLU A 64 -46.31 -0.89 11.54
C GLU A 64 -47.65 -1.02 10.77
N SER A 65 -47.79 -0.41 9.59
CA SER A 65 -48.96 -0.66 8.73
C SER A 65 -48.58 -0.78 7.25
N ASN A 66 -48.21 -1.98 6.81
CA ASN A 66 -48.96 -2.64 5.75
C ASN A 66 -48.37 -4.02 5.43
N HIS A 67 -49.26 -4.98 5.58
CA HIS A 67 -49.14 -6.37 5.22
C HIS A 67 -49.22 -6.52 3.68
N ASN A 68 -48.54 -7.55 3.16
CA ASN A 68 -48.71 -8.17 1.83
C ASN A 68 -48.03 -7.38 0.68
N ASN A 69 -47.19 -7.94 -0.20
CA ASN A 69 -47.43 -9.07 -1.09
C ASN A 69 -46.08 -9.59 -1.65
N GLU A 70 -45.87 -10.90 -1.70
CA GLU A 70 -44.82 -11.52 -2.51
C GLU A 70 -45.11 -11.41 -4.01
N THR A 71 -44.04 -11.60 -4.80
CA THR A 71 -43.98 -11.80 -6.26
C THR A 71 -44.06 -10.53 -7.11
N ASN A 72 -42.90 -10.05 -7.57
CA ASN A 72 -42.63 -9.81 -8.99
C ASN A 72 -41.16 -9.41 -9.20
N ILE A 73 -40.39 -10.40 -9.65
CA ILE A 73 -39.37 -10.33 -10.69
C ILE A 73 -38.96 -8.90 -11.08
N LYS A 74 -37.77 -8.52 -10.61
CA LYS A 74 -36.69 -7.89 -11.39
C LYS A 74 -35.48 -7.74 -10.47
N THR A 75 -34.77 -8.83 -10.23
CA THR A 75 -33.37 -8.77 -9.83
C THR A 75 -32.56 -8.32 -11.06
N ALA A 76 -32.73 -7.06 -11.44
CA ALA A 76 -31.83 -6.39 -12.35
C ALA A 76 -30.61 -6.01 -11.52
N ALA A 77 -29.61 -6.89 -11.48
CA ALA A 77 -28.28 -6.53 -11.01
C ALA A 77 -27.81 -5.32 -11.85
N PRO A 78 -27.62 -4.12 -11.25
CA PRO A 78 -27.45 -2.90 -12.02
C PRO A 78 -25.98 -2.62 -12.34
N TYR A 79 -25.12 -3.63 -12.52
CA TYR A 79 -23.73 -3.42 -12.92
C TYR A 79 -23.26 -4.55 -13.83
N GLY A 80 -22.72 -4.17 -14.98
CA GLY A 80 -22.14 -5.08 -15.96
C GLY A 80 -21.07 -5.96 -15.31
N LEU A 81 -21.14 -7.25 -15.64
CA LEU A 81 -20.25 -8.29 -15.16
C LEU A 81 -18.82 -8.06 -15.69
N GLN A 82 -18.04 -7.17 -15.08
CA GLN A 82 -16.62 -7.03 -15.40
C GLN A 82 -15.83 -8.06 -14.59
N LYS A 83 -15.83 -9.28 -15.09
CA LYS A 83 -14.98 -10.37 -14.64
C LYS A 83 -13.52 -9.97 -14.86
N HIS A 84 -12.83 -9.48 -13.84
CA HIS A 84 -11.36 -9.35 -13.84
C HIS A 84 -10.79 -10.28 -12.77
N GLY A 85 -10.85 -11.59 -13.05
CA GLY A 85 -10.21 -12.62 -12.21
C GLY A 85 -8.68 -12.66 -12.35
N GLN A 86 -8.06 -11.60 -12.88
CA GLN A 86 -6.63 -11.51 -13.09
C GLN A 86 -6.14 -10.15 -12.59
N PRO A 87 -5.12 -10.11 -11.71
CA PRO A 87 -4.50 -8.87 -11.29
C PRO A 87 -3.89 -8.14 -12.49
N SER A 88 -3.94 -6.80 -12.47
CA SER A 88 -3.43 -5.97 -13.56
C SER A 88 -1.93 -6.22 -13.76
N ILE A 89 -1.44 -6.08 -14.99
CA ILE A 89 0.00 -6.17 -15.30
C ILE A 89 0.80 -5.22 -14.43
N GLU A 90 0.22 -4.06 -14.12
CA GLU A 90 0.82 -3.05 -13.27
C GLU A 90 1.02 -3.52 -11.82
N GLU A 91 0.11 -4.36 -11.31
CA GLU A 91 0.20 -4.93 -9.95
C GLU A 91 1.35 -5.92 -9.85
N TYR A 92 1.54 -6.72 -10.90
CA TYR A 92 2.70 -7.60 -11.00
C TYR A 92 4.00 -6.80 -11.06
N ILE A 93 4.03 -5.70 -11.83
CA ILE A 93 5.21 -4.82 -11.88
C ILE A 93 5.51 -4.26 -10.49
N LEU A 94 4.50 -3.75 -9.78
CA LEU A 94 4.66 -3.22 -8.42
C LEU A 94 5.18 -4.30 -7.45
N PHE A 95 4.61 -5.51 -7.51
CA PHE A 95 5.02 -6.63 -6.67
C PHE A 95 6.49 -7.03 -6.91
N VAL A 96 6.91 -7.12 -8.18
CA VAL A 96 8.30 -7.41 -8.55
C VAL A 96 9.23 -6.29 -8.10
N TRP A 97 8.77 -5.04 -8.19
CA TRP A 97 9.53 -3.87 -7.75
C TRP A 97 9.80 -3.92 -6.24
N VAL A 98 8.76 -4.11 -5.43
CA VAL A 98 8.91 -4.21 -3.96
C VAL A 98 9.72 -5.44 -3.58
N SER A 99 9.57 -6.56 -4.31
CA SER A 99 10.42 -7.75 -4.11
C SER A 99 11.90 -7.44 -4.36
N THR A 100 12.22 -6.61 -5.35
CA THR A 100 13.60 -6.18 -5.63
C THR A 100 14.16 -5.33 -4.48
N LEU A 101 13.34 -4.45 -3.89
CA LEU A 101 13.71 -3.68 -2.71
C LEU A 101 13.93 -4.57 -1.48
N LEU A 102 13.08 -5.59 -1.28
CA LEU A 102 13.30 -6.61 -0.25
C LEU A 102 14.65 -7.31 -0.42
N PHE A 103 15.01 -7.72 -1.64
CA PHE A 103 16.32 -8.34 -1.88
C PHE A 103 17.49 -7.39 -1.62
N GLU A 104 17.34 -6.11 -1.91
CA GLU A 104 18.37 -5.12 -1.60
C GLU A 104 18.56 -4.95 -0.08
N GLU A 105 17.47 -4.89 0.70
CA GLU A 105 17.54 -4.86 2.16
C GLU A 105 18.15 -6.15 2.74
N LEU A 106 17.77 -7.32 2.19
CA LEU A 106 18.39 -8.59 2.56
C LEU A 106 19.88 -8.63 2.23
N ARG A 107 20.30 -8.07 1.08
CA ARG A 107 21.72 -7.98 0.69
C ARG A 107 22.50 -7.09 1.67
N GLN A 108 21.93 -5.95 2.07
CA GLN A 108 22.53 -5.06 3.05
C GLN A 108 22.64 -5.74 4.43
N PHE A 109 21.58 -6.45 4.84
CA PHE A 109 21.58 -7.24 6.05
C PHE A 109 22.66 -8.35 6.05
N VAL A 110 22.83 -9.06 4.94
CA VAL A 110 23.86 -10.12 4.81
C VAL A 110 25.27 -9.53 4.72
N SER A 111 25.45 -8.38 4.08
CA SER A 111 26.76 -7.74 3.90
C SER A 111 27.28 -7.01 5.15
N GLY A 112 26.49 -6.92 6.23
CA GLY A 112 26.91 -6.26 7.46
C GLY A 112 28.21 -6.85 8.07
N GLU A 113 29.07 -5.98 8.57
CA GLU A 113 30.46 -6.27 8.98
C GLU A 113 30.59 -7.14 10.25
N VAL A 114 29.48 -7.37 10.97
CA VAL A 114 29.51 -8.04 12.29
C VAL A 114 29.37 -9.57 12.13
N PRO A 115 30.30 -10.37 12.68
CA PRO A 115 30.28 -11.85 12.54
C PRO A 115 29.22 -12.53 13.43
N SER A 116 28.73 -11.86 14.47
CA SER A 116 27.70 -12.38 15.37
C SER A 116 26.30 -12.01 14.86
N THR A 117 25.48 -13.01 14.53
CA THR A 117 24.13 -12.86 13.96
C THR A 117 23.18 -12.01 14.80
N TYR A 118 23.18 -12.19 16.13
CA TYR A 118 22.29 -11.43 17.01
C TYR A 118 22.70 -9.96 17.14
N LYS A 119 24.00 -9.68 17.25
CA LYS A 119 24.50 -8.29 17.26
C LYS A 119 24.31 -7.62 15.91
N LYS A 120 24.40 -8.38 14.81
CA LYS A 120 24.17 -7.90 13.44
C LYS A 120 22.76 -7.35 13.24
N ILE A 121 21.73 -8.06 13.71
CA ILE A 121 20.33 -7.60 13.67
C ILE A 121 20.16 -6.33 14.50
N SER A 122 20.67 -6.31 15.73
CA SER A 122 20.53 -5.15 16.60
C SER A 122 21.23 -3.91 16.05
N THR A 123 22.39 -4.07 15.41
CA THR A 123 23.11 -2.95 14.77
C THR A 123 22.41 -2.49 13.49
N TYR A 124 21.91 -3.41 12.65
CA TYR A 124 21.18 -3.07 11.43
C TYR A 124 19.84 -2.38 11.72
N LEU A 125 19.14 -2.77 12.78
CA LEU A 125 17.92 -2.13 13.26
C LEU A 125 18.16 -0.88 14.12
N SER A 126 19.40 -0.41 14.29
CA SER A 126 19.66 0.81 15.06
C SER A 126 19.13 2.08 14.37
N PRO A 127 19.44 2.35 13.08
CA PRO A 127 18.94 3.54 12.41
C PRO A 127 17.43 3.50 12.19
N PHE A 128 16.78 4.65 12.39
CA PHE A 128 15.33 4.82 12.17
C PHE A 128 14.90 4.49 10.74
N TRP A 129 15.70 4.87 9.75
CA TRP A 129 15.42 4.66 8.33
C TRP A 129 15.33 3.17 7.96
N ASN A 130 16.25 2.33 8.45
CA ASN A 130 16.18 0.88 8.20
C ASN A 130 14.92 0.25 8.83
N LYS A 131 14.49 0.72 10.01
CA LYS A 131 13.22 0.25 10.61
C LYS A 131 12.02 0.64 9.75
N LEU A 132 12.04 1.86 9.20
CA LEU A 132 10.99 2.36 8.31
C LEU A 132 10.90 1.51 7.04
N ASP A 133 12.03 1.17 6.43
CA ASP A 133 12.08 0.34 5.21
C ASP A 133 11.52 -1.08 5.46
N ILE A 134 11.90 -1.72 6.57
CA ILE A 134 11.35 -3.04 6.94
C ILE A 134 9.84 -2.94 7.21
N LEU A 135 9.40 -1.88 7.88
CA LEU A 135 7.98 -1.66 8.16
C LEU A 135 7.17 -1.46 6.86
N ALA A 136 7.67 -0.67 5.92
CA ALA A 136 7.02 -0.46 4.62
C ALA A 136 6.92 -1.79 3.84
N ILE A 137 8.02 -2.51 3.71
CA ILE A 137 8.03 -3.81 3.03
C ILE A 137 7.04 -4.79 3.69
N LEU A 138 7.00 -4.85 5.02
CA LEU A 138 6.08 -5.72 5.75
C LEU A 138 4.61 -5.32 5.51
N LEU A 139 4.27 -4.04 5.62
CA LEU A 139 2.90 -3.55 5.40
C LEU A 139 2.44 -3.78 3.96
N PHE A 140 3.34 -3.65 2.98
CA PHE A 140 3.05 -3.98 1.59
C PHE A 140 2.60 -5.44 1.46
N TYR A 141 3.38 -6.40 1.97
CA TYR A 141 3.00 -7.83 1.88
C TYR A 141 1.73 -8.15 2.66
N VAL A 142 1.53 -7.53 3.83
CA VAL A 142 0.27 -7.67 4.59
C VAL A 142 -0.91 -7.15 3.76
N GLY A 143 -0.80 -5.97 3.15
CA GLY A 143 -1.81 -5.41 2.26
C GLY A 143 -2.09 -6.30 1.05
N CYS A 144 -1.05 -6.89 0.45
CA CYS A 144 -1.19 -7.88 -0.63
C CYS A 144 -1.94 -9.13 -0.16
N VAL A 145 -1.57 -9.71 1.00
CA VAL A 145 -2.26 -10.90 1.55
C VAL A 145 -3.72 -10.60 1.83
N LEU A 146 -4.02 -9.45 2.45
CA LEU A 146 -5.41 -9.02 2.70
C LEU A 146 -6.20 -8.87 1.40
N ARG A 147 -5.55 -8.46 0.30
CA ARG A 147 -6.19 -8.35 -1.01
C ARG A 147 -6.55 -9.70 -1.64
N PHE A 148 -5.78 -10.75 -1.38
CA PHE A 148 -6.07 -12.10 -1.89
C PHE A 148 -7.18 -12.82 -1.12
N LEU A 149 -7.61 -12.28 0.04
CA LEU A 149 -8.70 -12.86 0.81
C LEU A 149 -10.06 -12.52 0.17
N PRO A 150 -10.96 -13.50 0.01
CA PRO A 150 -12.26 -13.33 -0.67
C PRO A 150 -13.32 -12.70 0.26
N SER A 151 -12.98 -11.63 0.98
CA SER A 151 -13.89 -10.96 1.92
C SER A 151 -13.90 -9.44 1.73
N ALA A 152 -15.10 -8.87 1.79
CA ALA A 152 -15.38 -7.44 1.65
C ALA A 152 -14.60 -6.58 2.64
N GLU A 153 -14.63 -6.97 3.91
CA GLU A 153 -13.95 -6.28 5.00
C GLU A 153 -12.43 -6.31 4.81
N CYS A 154 -11.88 -7.42 4.30
CA CYS A 154 -10.45 -7.52 4.03
C CYS A 154 -10.04 -6.66 2.85
N PHE A 155 -10.89 -6.47 1.84
CA PHE A 155 -10.63 -5.53 0.74
C PHE A 155 -10.64 -4.08 1.22
N CYS A 156 -11.62 -3.68 2.03
CA CYS A 156 -11.64 -2.37 2.68
C CYS A 156 -10.37 -2.15 3.54
N ALA A 157 -9.99 -3.16 4.34
CA ALA A 157 -8.77 -3.10 5.15
C ALA A 157 -7.48 -3.06 4.31
N ALA A 158 -7.41 -3.80 3.19
CA ALA A 158 -6.26 -3.80 2.29
C ALA A 158 -6.00 -2.39 1.73
N ARG A 159 -7.05 -1.65 1.33
CA ARG A 159 -6.92 -0.26 0.86
C ARG A 159 -6.34 0.66 1.93
N ILE A 160 -6.81 0.51 3.16
CA ILE A 160 -6.36 1.33 4.29
C ILE A 160 -4.89 1.03 4.57
N VAL A 161 -4.52 -0.25 4.68
CA VAL A 161 -3.13 -0.68 4.93
C VAL A 161 -2.19 -0.21 3.83
N LEU A 162 -2.57 -0.36 2.55
CA LEU A 162 -1.75 0.09 1.42
C LEU A 162 -1.65 1.62 1.35
N SER A 163 -2.65 2.36 1.84
CA SER A 163 -2.57 3.83 1.94
C SER A 163 -1.55 4.28 3.00
N PHE A 164 -1.50 3.58 4.14
CA PHE A 164 -0.46 3.80 5.14
C PHE A 164 0.92 3.41 4.61
N ASP A 165 1.01 2.30 3.87
CA ASP A 165 2.26 1.88 3.24
C ASP A 165 2.78 2.94 2.25
N LEU A 166 1.92 3.48 1.37
CA LEU A 166 2.26 4.58 0.46
C LEU A 166 2.82 5.79 1.22
N THR A 167 2.24 6.12 2.38
CA THR A 167 2.74 7.20 3.24
C THR A 167 4.16 6.92 3.74
N LEU A 168 4.49 5.68 4.11
CA LEU A 168 5.86 5.31 4.50
C LEU A 168 6.85 5.47 3.34
N TRP A 169 6.47 5.06 2.13
CA TRP A 169 7.29 5.27 0.93
C TRP A 169 7.52 6.76 0.62
N PHE A 170 6.55 7.64 0.93
CA PHE A 170 6.75 9.08 0.87
C PHE A 170 7.72 9.59 1.94
N ILE A 171 7.62 9.13 3.19
CA ILE A 171 8.59 9.49 4.25
C ILE A 171 10.00 9.05 3.84
N ARG A 172 10.15 7.85 3.27
CA ARG A 172 11.43 7.35 2.75
C ARG A 172 12.03 8.26 1.67
N SER A 173 11.19 8.89 0.87
CA SER A 173 11.62 9.85 -0.17
C SER A 173 12.28 11.09 0.42
N LEU A 174 11.94 11.47 1.66
CA LEU A 174 12.57 12.59 2.37
C LEU A 174 14.06 12.33 2.62
N GLU A 175 14.47 11.07 2.84
CA GLU A 175 15.88 10.73 3.01
C GLU A 175 16.68 11.01 1.72
N ILE A 176 16.09 10.72 0.56
CA ILE A 176 16.71 11.02 -0.74
C ILE A 176 16.78 12.55 -0.93
N PHE A 177 15.74 13.28 -0.56
CA PHE A 177 15.79 14.75 -0.59
C PHE A 177 16.80 15.34 0.39
N ALA A 178 17.06 14.69 1.53
CA ALA A 178 18.08 15.12 2.48
C ALA A 178 19.51 15.03 1.90
N ALA A 179 19.75 14.12 0.95
CA ALA A 179 21.03 14.06 0.24
C ALA A 179 21.27 15.27 -0.70
N ILE A 180 20.24 16.04 -1.03
CA ILE A 180 20.37 17.25 -1.84
C ILE A 180 21.00 18.36 -0.98
N ARG A 181 22.15 18.89 -1.40
CA ARG A 181 22.95 19.90 -0.66
C ARG A 181 22.18 21.11 -0.12
N ARG A 182 21.06 21.49 -0.75
CA ARG A 182 20.24 22.65 -0.36
C ARG A 182 19.10 22.30 0.60
N LEU A 183 18.67 21.04 0.65
CA LEU A 183 17.50 20.58 1.41
C LEU A 183 17.88 19.76 2.64
N GLY A 184 19.05 19.08 2.61
CA GLY A 184 19.58 18.32 3.74
C GLY A 184 19.60 19.09 5.07
N PRO A 185 20.26 20.26 5.15
CA PRO A 185 20.31 21.04 6.39
C PRO A 185 18.92 21.45 6.90
N LYS A 186 17.97 21.72 6.00
CA LYS A 186 16.61 22.14 6.37
C LYS A 186 15.78 20.97 6.92
N LEU A 187 15.90 19.79 6.32
CA LEU A 187 15.22 18.57 6.78
C LEU A 187 15.79 18.09 8.12
N LEU A 188 17.11 18.17 8.29
CA LEU A 188 17.77 17.87 9.57
C LEU A 188 17.32 18.83 10.68
N MET A 189 17.18 20.12 10.39
CA MET A 189 16.68 21.10 11.38
C MET A 189 15.24 20.82 11.83
N ILE A 190 14.38 20.26 10.98
CA ILE A 190 13.01 19.86 11.34
C ILE A 190 13.00 18.59 12.20
N GLY A 191 13.95 17.67 12.00
CA GLY A 191 14.03 16.44 12.79
C GLY A 191 14.53 16.62 14.23
N GLU A 192 15.21 17.74 14.51
CA GLU A 192 15.75 18.09 15.84
C GLU A 192 14.81 18.98 16.68
N MET A 193 13.60 19.27 16.19
CA MET A 193 12.55 20.03 16.89
C MET A 193 11.50 19.10 17.49
#